data_AF-A0A7C1P7Q9-F1
#
_entry.id   AF-A0A7C1P7Q9-F1
#
_cell.length_a   1.000
_cell.length_b   1.000
_cell.length_c   1.000
_cell.angle_alpha   90.00
_cell.angle_beta   90.00
_cell.angle_gamma   90.00
#
_symmetry.space_group_name_H-M   'P 1'
#
loop_
_entity.id
_entity.type
_entity.pdbx_description
1 polymer ?
#
loop_
_entity_poly.entity_id
_entity_poly.type
_entity_poly.pdbx_seq_one_letter_code
_entity_poly.pdbx_strand_id
1 'polypeptide(L)' 'MARGDKLVDWLRRRPPEADFDDIRKLLEDNGWAMRWGSGHAVFRKPGRLPLIVPMVKGRKVKRYIIDRVLEALGLDE' A
#
# COMPACT_ATOMS: atom_id res chain seq x y z
N MET A 1 17.35 -11.64 4.26
CA MET A 1 15.99 -11.08 4.17
C MET A 1 16.06 -9.80 3.36
N ALA A 2 15.43 -9.77 2.18
CA ALA A 2 15.32 -8.54 1.40
C ALA A 2 14.52 -7.50 2.21
N ARG A 3 14.78 -6.21 2.00
CA ARG A 3 14.11 -5.12 2.73
C ARG A 3 12.57 -5.18 2.59
N GLY A 4 12.05 -5.69 1.48
CA GLY A 4 10.62 -5.90 1.25
C GLY A 4 10.00 -6.93 2.20
N ASP A 5 10.74 -7.96 2.58
CA ASP A 5 10.25 -9.06 3.43
C ASP A 5 9.91 -8.59 4.85
N LYS A 6 10.75 -7.70 5.41
CA LYS A 6 10.51 -7.08 6.72
C LYS A 6 9.31 -6.11 6.70
N LEU A 7 9.11 -5.41 5.59
CA LEU A 7 7.99 -4.49 5.45
C LEU A 7 6.66 -5.25 5.35
N VAL A 8 6.65 -6.35 4.61
CA VAL A 8 5.48 -7.24 4.52
C VAL A 8 5.12 -7.81 5.89
N ASP A 9 6.10 -8.34 6.65
CA ASP A 9 5.87 -8.85 8.00
C ASP A 9 5.30 -7.76 8.93
N TRP A 10 5.84 -6.55 8.83
CA TRP A 10 5.36 -5.42 9.63
C TRP A 10 3.92 -5.01 9.25
N LEU A 11 3.59 -4.95 7.96
CA LEU A 11 2.23 -4.63 7.50
C LEU A 11 1.22 -5.72 7.87
N ARG A 12 1.63 -7.00 7.88
CA ARG A 12 0.81 -8.13 8.36
C ARG A 12 0.40 -7.99 9.83
N ARG A 13 1.19 -7.28 10.64
CA ARG A 13 0.80 -6.93 12.02
C ARG A 13 -0.28 -5.85 12.10
N ARG A 14 -0.77 -5.37 10.95
CA ARG A 14 -1.84 -4.37 10.78
C ARG A 14 -1.61 -3.16 11.69
N PRO A 15 -0.50 -2.41 11.51
CA PRO A 15 -0.24 -1.22 12.31
C PRO A 15 -1.37 -0.20 12.13
N PRO A 16 -1.63 0.69 13.10
CA PRO A 16 -2.70 1.69 12.99
C PRO A 16 -2.46 2.67 11.83
N GLU A 17 -1.18 2.94 11.54
CA GLU A 17 -0.73 3.84 10.48
C GLU A 17 0.57 3.32 9.86
N ALA A 18 0.74 3.53 8.56
CA ALA A 18 1.95 3.25 7.81
C ALA A 18 2.43 4.47 7.04
N ASP A 19 3.71 4.49 6.69
CA ASP A 19 4.23 5.53 5.81
C ASP A 19 3.78 5.29 4.37
N PHE A 20 3.38 6.37 3.68
CA PHE A 20 2.98 6.27 2.28
C PHE A 20 4.11 5.76 1.40
N ASP A 21 5.37 6.14 1.69
CA ASP A 21 6.51 5.70 0.88
C ASP A 21 6.73 4.19 0.93
N ASP A 22 6.49 3.58 2.10
CA ASP A 22 6.56 2.13 2.29
C ASP A 22 5.45 1.43 1.49
N ILE A 23 4.20 1.92 1.58
CA ILE A 23 3.06 1.38 0.80
C ILE A 23 3.32 1.52 -0.70
N ARG A 24 3.81 2.68 -1.13
CA ARG A 24 4.14 2.96 -2.52
C ARG A 24 5.18 1.97 -3.05
N LYS A 25 6.31 1.82 -2.37
CA LYS A 25 7.38 0.89 -2.77
C LYS A 25 6.87 -0.54 -2.85
N LEU A 26 6.08 -0.98 -1.87
CA LEU A 26 5.53 -2.34 -1.87
C LEU A 26 4.62 -2.58 -3.07
N LEU A 27 3.73 -1.63 -3.39
CA LEU A 27 2.83 -1.72 -4.53
C LEU A 27 3.60 -1.67 -5.86
N GLU A 28 4.57 -0.77 -6.00
CA GLU A 28 5.42 -0.65 -7.20
C GLU A 28 6.23 -1.93 -7.45
N ASP A 29 6.83 -2.51 -6.41
CA ASP A 29 7.57 -3.79 -6.47
C ASP A 29 6.67 -4.96 -6.91
N ASN A 30 5.38 -4.90 -6.55
CA ASN A 30 4.36 -5.85 -6.98
C ASN A 30 3.71 -5.51 -8.33
N GLY A 31 4.29 -4.59 -9.10
CA GLY A 31 3.85 -4.24 -10.45
C GLY A 31 2.60 -3.35 -10.51
N TRP A 32 2.30 -2.62 -9.45
CA TRP A 32 1.27 -1.58 -9.48
C TRP A 32 1.88 -0.25 -9.94
N ALA A 33 1.22 0.42 -10.86
CA ALA A 33 1.60 1.76 -11.32
C ALA A 33 0.88 2.82 -10.48
N MET A 34 1.64 3.71 -9.86
CA MET A 34 1.11 4.87 -9.13
C MET A 34 0.76 6.01 -10.09
N ARG A 35 -0.39 6.64 -9.87
CA ARG A 35 -0.73 7.96 -10.41
C ARG A 35 -1.15 8.90 -9.29
N TRP A 36 -0.65 10.12 -9.35
CA TRP A 36 -1.02 11.16 -8.39
C TRP A 36 -2.36 11.81 -8.78
N GLY A 37 -3.28 11.91 -7.82
CA GLY A 37 -4.51 12.67 -7.92
C GLY A 37 -4.50 13.90 -6.99
N SER A 38 -5.60 14.64 -6.94
CA SER A 38 -5.72 15.76 -5.99
C SER A 38 -5.87 15.22 -4.55
N GLY A 39 -4.78 15.21 -3.79
CA GLY A 39 -4.75 14.80 -2.37
C GLY A 39 -4.75 13.29 -2.10
N HIS A 40 -4.64 12.45 -3.13
CA HIS A 40 -4.57 10.99 -2.99
C HIS A 40 -3.74 10.35 -4.11
N ALA A 41 -3.19 9.17 -3.84
CA ALA A 41 -2.56 8.36 -4.87
C ALA A 41 -3.52 7.27 -5.35
N VAL A 42 -3.50 6.98 -6.65
CA VAL A 42 -4.26 5.89 -7.26
C VAL A 42 -3.26 4.88 -7.83
N PHE A 43 -3.34 3.64 -7.36
CA PHE A 43 -2.53 2.54 -7.86
C PHE A 43 -3.37 1.69 -8.81
N ARG A 44 -2.80 1.35 -9.97
CA ARG A 44 -3.47 0.52 -10.98
C ARG A 44 -2.57 -0.65 -11.37
N LYS A 45 -3.18 -1.81 -11.53
CA LYS A 45 -2.53 -3.01 -12.07
C LYS A 45 -3.47 -3.69 -13.06
N PRO A 46 -3.02 -4.12 -14.25
CA PRO A 46 -3.86 -4.84 -15.20
C PRO A 46 -4.51 -6.06 -14.54
N GLY A 47 -5.82 -6.23 -14.74
CA GLY A 47 -6.59 -7.35 -14.16
C GLY A 47 -6.87 -7.22 -12.65
N ARG A 48 -6.57 -6.09 -12.01
CA ARG A 48 -6.93 -5.80 -10.61
C ARG A 48 -7.73 -4.50 -10.52
N LEU A 49 -8.56 -4.40 -9.50
CA LEU A 49 -9.27 -3.16 -9.19
C LEU A 49 -8.28 -2.06 -8.77
N PRO A 50 -8.50 -0.79 -9.16
CA PRO A 50 -7.64 0.30 -8.72
C PRO A 50 -7.73 0.51 -7.20
N LEU A 51 -6.59 0.78 -6.56
CA LEU A 51 -6.50 1.11 -5.15
C LEU A 51 -6.34 2.61 -4.98
N ILE A 52 -7.21 3.21 -4.17
CA ILE A 52 -7.15 4.62 -3.83
C ILE A 52 -6.54 4.74 -2.44
N VAL A 53 -5.38 5.39 -2.36
CA VAL A 53 -4.61 5.58 -1.12
C VAL A 53 -4.66 7.06 -0.76
N PRO A 54 -5.62 7.49 0.09
CA PRO A 54 -5.63 8.83 0.64
C PRO A 54 -4.49 9.00 1.64
N MET A 55 -3.84 10.17 1.61
CA MET A 55 -2.76 10.49 2.55
C MET A 55 -3.29 11.36 3.68
N VAL A 56 -3.14 10.87 4.91
CA VAL A 56 -3.40 11.63 6.13
C VAL A 56 -2.15 12.43 6.46
N LYS A 57 -2.31 13.74 6.66
CA LYS A 57 -1.20 14.66 6.98
C LYS A 57 -0.03 14.56 5.98
N GLY A 58 -0.33 14.26 4.72
CA GLY A 58 0.62 14.20 3.60
C GLY A 58 1.62 13.05 3.60
N ARG A 59 1.64 12.16 4.61
CA ARG A 59 2.64 11.08 4.70
C ARG A 59 2.14 9.76 5.27
N LYS A 60 0.98 9.75 5.94
CA LYS A 60 0.49 8.55 6.64
C LYS A 60 -0.73 7.93 5.94
N VAL A 61 -0.79 6.61 6.01
CA VAL A 61 -1.85 5.78 5.47
C VAL A 61 -2.50 5.04 6.63
N LYS A 62 -3.82 5.13 6.77
CA LYS A 62 -4.57 4.48 7.86
C LYS A 62 -4.64 2.97 7.66
N ARG A 63 -4.77 2.23 8.76
CA ARG A 63 -4.95 0.77 8.81
C ARG A 63 -5.90 0.22 7.74
N TYR A 64 -7.10 0.78 7.57
CA TYR A 64 -8.05 0.30 6.55
C TYR A 64 -7.44 0.18 5.14
N ILE A 65 -6.57 1.12 4.76
CA ILE A 65 -5.89 1.06 3.46
C ILE A 65 -4.77 0.01 3.46
N ILE A 66 -4.13 -0.22 4.61
CA ILE A 66 -3.16 -1.31 4.77
C ILE A 66 -3.85 -2.65 4.54
N ASP A 67 -5.02 -2.88 5.15
CA ASP A 67 -5.81 -4.09 4.92
C ASP A 67 -6.14 -4.25 3.43
N ARG A 68 -6.64 -3.19 2.76
CA ARG A 68 -6.91 -3.22 1.31
C ARG A 68 -5.69 -3.55 0.46
N VAL A 69 -4.51 -3.07 0.86
CA VAL A 69 -3.24 -3.37 0.18
C VAL A 69 -2.87 -4.83 0.38
N LEU A 70 -3.00 -5.38 1.60
CA LEU A 70 -2.74 -6.80 1.86
C LEU A 70 -3.69 -7.71 1.08
N GLU A 71 -4.99 -7.39 1.06
CA GLU A 71 -6.00 -8.10 0.25
C GLU A 71 -5.63 -8.08 -1.24
N ALA A 72 -5.24 -6.91 -1.77
CA ALA A 72 -4.89 -6.76 -3.18
C ALA A 72 -3.61 -7.51 -3.57
N LEU A 73 -2.69 -7.69 -2.61
CA LEU A 73 -1.47 -8.46 -2.77
C LEU A 73 -1.68 -9.96 -2.48
N GLY A 74 -2.84 -10.36 -1.94
CA GLY A 74 -3.10 -11.75 -1.53
C GLY A 74 -2.29 -12.17 -0.31
N LEU A 75 -2.01 -11.23 0.59
CA LEU A 75 -1.19 -11.43 1.79
C LEU A 75 -2.03 -11.41 3.09
N ASP A 76 -3.34 -11.55 2.98
CA ASP A 76 -4.30 -11.51 4.10
C ASP A 76 -4.45 -12.86 4.85
N GLU A 77 -3.66 -13.87 4.47
CA GLU A 77 -3.64 -15.21 5.09
C GLU A 77 -2.85 -15.27 6.41
#